data_AF-A0A9W6DN58-F1
#
_entry.id   AF-A0A9W6DN58-F1
#
_cell.length_a   1.000
_cell.length_b   1.000
_cell.length_c   1.000
_cell.angle_alpha   90.00
_cell.angle_beta   90.00
_cell.angle_gamma   90.00
#
_symmetry.space_group_name_H-M   'P 1'
#
loop_
_entity.id
_entity.type
_entity.pdbx_description
1 polymer ?
#
loop_
_entity_poly.entity_id
_entity_poly.type
_entity_poly.pdbx_seq_one_letter_code
_entity_poly.pdbx_strand_id
1 'polypeptide(L)'
;MKLPATATVLGLLPLALAESILVTFPSGTPDSVVDQAKQSVKDAGGKITHEYSKHHAASPSHFYILGGGNANTLLSLALLKGFAADTKDDSVQQLSTEFAAYNPTVEKDMTVTIQ
;
A
#
# COMPACT_ATOMS: atom_id res chain seq x y z
N MET A 1 -48.10 -28.05 21.46
CA MET A 1 -47.08 -27.47 20.56
C MET A 1 -46.32 -26.40 21.33
N LYS A 2 -45.00 -26.55 21.50
CA LYS A 2 -44.13 -25.54 22.11
C LYS A 2 -42.85 -25.49 21.27
N LEU A 3 -42.69 -24.48 20.43
CA LEU A 3 -41.42 -24.21 19.77
C LEU A 3 -40.55 -23.37 20.73
N PRO A 4 -39.32 -23.79 21.06
CA PRO A 4 -38.35 -22.86 21.62
C PRO A 4 -37.82 -21.97 20.50
N ALA A 5 -38.05 -20.67 20.62
CA ALA A 5 -37.49 -19.68 19.72
C ALA A 5 -35.98 -19.54 20.00
N THR A 6 -35.14 -20.22 19.20
CA THR A 6 -33.70 -19.94 19.16
C THR A 6 -33.47 -18.77 18.23
N ALA A 7 -33.38 -17.56 18.78
CA ALA A 7 -32.94 -16.39 18.03
C ALA A 7 -31.40 -16.35 18.03
N THR A 8 -30.79 -16.87 16.97
CA THR A 8 -29.37 -16.65 16.68
C THR A 8 -29.22 -15.20 16.23
N VAL A 9 -28.68 -14.35 17.10
CA VAL A 9 -28.26 -12.99 16.75
C VAL A 9 -27.02 -13.11 15.85
N LEU A 10 -27.23 -13.11 14.53
CA LEU A 10 -26.22 -12.74 13.53
C LEU A 10 -26.14 -11.20 13.48
N GLY A 11 -25.64 -10.61 14.56
CA GLY A 11 -25.56 -9.16 14.73
C GLY A 11 -24.19 -8.62 14.34
N LEU A 12 -24.11 -8.05 13.14
CA LEU A 12 -23.10 -7.13 12.61
C LEU A 12 -21.65 -7.34 13.10
N LEU A 13 -20.83 -8.03 12.30
CA LEU A 13 -19.41 -7.67 12.31
C LEU A 13 -19.31 -6.19 11.91
N PRO A 14 -18.56 -5.36 12.65
CA PRO A 14 -18.21 -4.04 12.15
C PRO A 14 -17.58 -4.24 10.77
N LEU A 15 -18.13 -3.57 9.75
CA LEU A 15 -17.40 -3.31 8.52
C LEU A 15 -16.24 -2.39 8.92
N ALA A 16 -15.14 -2.96 9.43
CA ALA A 16 -13.89 -2.25 9.50
C ALA A 16 -13.62 -1.76 8.08
N LEU A 17 -13.67 -0.45 7.88
CA LEU A 17 -13.40 0.17 6.58
C LEU A 17 -12.00 -0.28 6.19
N ALA A 18 -11.90 -1.10 5.15
CA ALA A 18 -10.60 -1.47 4.62
C ALA A 18 -9.88 -0.17 4.24
N GLU A 19 -8.72 0.08 4.86
CA GLU A 19 -7.90 1.24 4.51
C GLU A 19 -7.09 0.87 3.28
N SER A 20 -7.31 1.58 2.17
CA SER A 20 -6.44 1.47 1.00
C SER A 20 -5.15 2.24 1.30
N ILE A 21 -4.02 1.60 1.06
CA ILE A 21 -2.69 2.18 1.23
C ILE A 21 -1.89 2.07 -0.06
N LEU A 22 -0.95 3.00 -0.22
CA LEU A 22 0.11 2.96 -1.21
C LEU A 22 1.45 2.73 -0.51
N VAL A 23 2.16 1.68 -0.91
CA VAL A 23 3.49 1.35 -0.41
C VAL A 23 4.50 1.55 -1.53
N THR A 24 5.49 2.41 -1.30
CA THR A 24 6.55 2.73 -2.25
C THR A 24 7.91 2.44 -1.64
N PHE A 25 8.77 1.75 -2.38
CA PHE A 25 10.13 1.44 -1.99
C PHE A 25 11.13 2.26 -2.80
N PRO A 26 12.28 2.65 -2.21
CA PRO A 26 13.38 3.27 -2.94
C PRO A 26 13.89 2.42 -4.10
N SER A 27 14.44 3.06 -5.12
CA SER A 27 15.12 2.38 -6.23
C SER A 27 16.30 1.55 -5.73
N GLY A 28 16.40 0.29 -6.16
CA GLY A 28 17.44 -0.64 -5.71
C GLY A 28 16.99 -1.58 -4.59
N THR A 29 15.79 -1.38 -4.04
CA THR A 29 15.17 -2.36 -3.15
C THR A 29 15.04 -3.71 -3.88
N PRO A 30 15.54 -4.82 -3.28
CA PRO A 30 15.40 -6.15 -3.87
C PRO A 30 13.94 -6.53 -4.03
N ASP A 31 13.60 -7.18 -5.14
CA ASP A 31 12.22 -7.60 -5.42
C ASP A 31 11.69 -8.55 -4.33
N SER A 32 12.57 -9.37 -3.73
CA SER A 32 12.22 -10.24 -2.61
C SER A 32 11.68 -9.48 -1.39
N VAL A 33 12.16 -8.27 -1.12
CA VAL A 33 11.69 -7.44 0.00
C VAL A 33 10.30 -6.89 -0.30
N VAL A 34 10.06 -6.46 -1.54
CA VAL A 34 8.74 -6.01 -1.99
C VAL A 34 7.74 -7.16 -1.92
N ASP A 35 8.15 -8.37 -2.33
CA ASP A 35 7.34 -9.58 -2.23
C ASP A 35 7.04 -9.98 -0.79
N GLN A 36 8.01 -9.86 0.11
CA GLN A 36 7.81 -10.06 1.55
C GLN A 36 6.82 -9.07 2.14
N ALA A 37 6.90 -7.79 1.76
CA ALA A 37 5.95 -6.78 2.21
C ALA A 37 4.53 -7.07 1.70
N LYS A 38 4.37 -7.49 0.44
CA LYS A 38 3.08 -7.95 -0.09
C LYS A 38 2.56 -9.17 0.68
N GLN A 39 3.45 -10.07 1.10
CA GLN A 39 3.06 -11.25 1.87
C GLN A 39 2.62 -10.88 3.29
N SER A 40 3.33 -9.99 3.98
CA SER A 40 2.94 -9.46 5.30
C SER A 40 1.52 -8.87 5.27
N VAL A 41 1.18 -8.11 4.22
CA VAL A 41 -0.18 -7.61 4.00
C VAL A 41 -1.21 -8.72 3.83
N LYS A 42 -0.91 -9.76 3.03
CA LYS A 42 -1.81 -10.90 2.84
C LYS A 42 -1.99 -11.71 4.12
N ASP A 43 -0.93 -11.91 4.89
CA ASP A 43 -0.94 -12.66 6.14
C ASP A 43 -1.77 -11.93 7.22
N ALA A 44 -1.76 -10.60 7.22
CA ALA A 44 -2.66 -9.77 8.04
C ALA A 44 -4.14 -9.83 7.55
N GLY A 45 -4.40 -10.47 6.41
CA GLY A 45 -5.71 -10.57 5.78
C GLY A 45 -6.12 -9.33 4.98
N GLY A 46 -5.15 -8.55 4.53
CA GLY A 46 -5.32 -7.53 3.50
C GLY A 46 -5.25 -8.12 2.09
N LYS A 47 -5.48 -7.28 1.08
CA LYS A 47 -5.53 -7.66 -0.34
C LYS A 47 -4.74 -6.66 -1.18
N ILE A 48 -3.80 -7.16 -1.96
CA ILE A 48 -3.09 -6.35 -2.97
C ILE A 48 -4.09 -5.97 -4.07
N THR A 49 -4.16 -4.68 -4.41
CA THR A 49 -5.07 -4.14 -5.43
C THR A 49 -4.34 -3.85 -6.73
N HIS A 50 -3.12 -3.32 -6.63
CA HIS A 50 -2.27 -2.99 -7.76
C HIS A 50 -0.80 -3.22 -7.41
N GLU A 51 0.00 -3.62 -8.40
CA GLU A 51 1.45 -3.72 -8.25
C GLU A 51 2.14 -2.75 -9.20
N TYR A 52 3.16 -2.07 -8.71
CA TYR A 52 3.99 -1.14 -9.47
C TYR A 52 5.38 -1.73 -9.59
N SER A 53 5.64 -2.35 -10.74
CA SER A 53 6.96 -2.88 -11.09
C SER A 53 7.37 -2.24 -12.40
N LYS A 54 8.48 -1.50 -12.43
CA LYS A 54 9.10 -1.17 -13.72
C LYS A 54 10.04 -2.30 -14.11
N HIS A 55 9.66 -2.94 -15.22
CA HIS A 55 10.57 -3.66 -16.11
C HIS A 55 11.86 -2.85 -16.28
N HIS A 56 13.00 -3.54 -16.20
CA HIS A 56 14.34 -3.05 -16.56
C HIS A 56 14.28 -1.86 -17.52
N ALA A 57 14.73 -0.70 -17.05
CA ALA A 57 14.91 0.47 -17.88
C ALA A 57 16.01 0.19 -18.92
N ALA A 58 15.65 -0.41 -20.05
CA ALA A 58 16.38 -0.16 -21.28
C ALA A 58 15.93 1.24 -21.77
N SER A 59 16.78 2.23 -21.51
CA SER A 59 16.72 3.64 -21.93
C SER A 59 16.09 4.64 -20.93
N PRO A 60 16.86 5.65 -20.48
CA PRO A 60 16.38 6.71 -19.59
C PRO A 60 15.65 7.78 -20.41
N SER A 61 14.34 7.69 -20.51
CA SER A 61 13.53 8.84 -20.91
C SER A 61 13.21 9.67 -19.67
N HIS A 62 14.02 10.70 -19.46
CA HIS A 62 13.90 11.72 -18.42
C HIS A 62 12.49 12.30 -18.36
N PHE A 63 11.68 11.84 -17.40
CA PHE A 63 10.41 12.47 -17.06
C PHE A 63 10.60 13.24 -15.75
N TYR A 64 10.86 14.55 -15.86
CA TYR A 64 10.96 15.48 -14.73
C TYR A 64 9.61 16.16 -14.51
N ILE A 65 9.02 16.02 -13.32
CA ILE A 65 7.91 16.89 -12.92
C ILE A 65 8.53 18.19 -12.38
N LEU A 66 8.32 19.29 -13.10
CA LEU A 66 8.77 20.63 -12.72
C LEU A 66 7.92 21.19 -11.57
N GLY A 67 8.15 20.69 -10.36
CA GLY A 67 7.72 21.36 -9.12
C GLY A 67 8.87 22.22 -8.63
N GLY A 68 8.68 23.55 -8.60
CA GLY A 68 9.70 24.53 -8.19
C GLY A 68 10.07 24.48 -6.71
N GLY A 69 10.81 23.44 -6.31
CA GLY A 69 11.46 23.29 -5.03
C GLY A 69 12.99 23.21 -5.19
N ASN A 70 13.71 23.53 -4.11
CA ASN A 70 15.18 23.53 -4.06
C ASN A 70 15.81 22.25 -4.65
N ALA A 71 17.08 22.30 -5.06
CA ALA A 71 17.78 21.18 -5.71
C ALA A 71 17.88 19.88 -4.86
N ASN A 72 17.43 19.89 -3.60
CA ASN A 72 17.31 18.70 -2.76
C ASN A 72 15.89 18.06 -2.82
N THR A 73 14.93 18.72 -3.48
CA THR A 73 13.57 18.20 -3.77
C THR A 73 13.48 17.60 -5.18
N LEU A 74 14.60 17.13 -5.73
CA LEU A 74 14.56 16.27 -6.90
C LEU A 74 14.02 14.91 -6.45
N LEU A 75 12.69 14.79 -6.36
CA LEU A 75 12.05 13.51 -6.59
C LEU A 75 12.45 13.14 -8.01
N SER A 76 13.57 12.43 -8.14
CA SER A 76 13.74 11.51 -9.25
C SER A 76 12.42 10.77 -9.30
N LEU A 77 11.67 10.92 -10.39
CA LEU A 77 10.56 10.04 -10.71
C LEU A 77 11.16 8.67 -11.08
N ALA A 78 11.97 8.13 -10.17
CA ALA A 78 12.39 6.77 -10.09
C ALA A 78 11.10 6.00 -9.85
N LEU A 79 10.39 5.76 -10.95
CA LEU A 79 9.74 4.50 -11.26
C LEU A 79 9.32 3.77 -9.98
N LEU A 80 8.17 4.14 -9.43
CA LEU A 80 7.71 3.61 -8.14
C LEU A 80 7.76 2.08 -8.18
N LYS A 81 8.68 1.50 -7.42
CA LYS A 81 8.63 0.08 -7.06
C LYS A 81 7.75 0.00 -5.83
N GLY A 82 6.66 -0.74 -5.90
CA GLY A 82 5.69 -0.72 -4.83
C GLY A 82 4.41 -1.45 -5.16
N PHE A 83 3.40 -1.27 -4.31
CA PHE A 83 2.08 -1.83 -4.50
C PHE A 83 1.04 -0.97 -3.78
N ALA A 84 -0.22 -1.09 -4.21
CA ALA A 84 -1.37 -0.62 -3.45
C ALA A 84 -2.10 -1.82 -2.84
N ALA A 85 -2.69 -1.63 -1.67
CA ALA A 85 -3.40 -2.69 -0.97
C ALA A 85 -4.56 -2.18 -0.14
N ASP A 86 -5.63 -2.96 -0.11
CA ASP A 86 -6.69 -2.85 0.90
C ASP A 86 -6.21 -3.56 2.17
N THR A 87 -6.28 -2.89 3.30
CA THR A 87 -5.73 -3.41 4.56
C THR A 87 -6.72 -3.27 5.72
N LYS A 88 -6.44 -3.97 6.82
CA LYS A 88 -7.10 -3.72 8.10
C LYS A 88 -6.38 -2.57 8.81
N ASP A 89 -7.09 -1.89 9.71
CA ASP A 89 -6.60 -0.71 10.46
C ASP A 89 -5.16 -0.93 11.04
N ASP A 90 -4.39 0.15 11.20
CA ASP A 90 -2.97 0.21 11.65
C ASP A 90 -1.86 -0.26 10.67
N SER A 91 -2.18 -0.60 9.41
CA SER A 91 -1.20 -1.16 8.47
C SER A 91 -0.04 -0.23 8.08
N VAL A 92 -0.23 1.09 8.17
CA VAL A 92 0.82 2.10 7.92
C VAL A 92 1.96 1.94 8.93
N GLN A 93 1.64 1.84 10.22
CA GLN A 93 2.64 1.75 11.28
C GLN A 93 3.33 0.38 11.28
N GLN A 94 2.59 -0.69 11.01
CA GLN A 94 3.14 -2.04 10.91
C GLN A 94 4.21 -2.12 9.81
N LEU A 95 3.84 -1.80 8.56
CA LEU A 95 4.75 -1.92 7.42
C LEU A 95 5.95 -0.97 7.54
N SER A 96 5.73 0.25 8.05
CA SER A 96 6.82 1.20 8.30
C SER A 96 7.81 0.68 9.33
N THR A 97 7.35 -0.08 10.33
CA THR A 97 8.20 -0.66 11.37
C THR A 97 8.92 -1.91 10.86
N GLU A 98 8.19 -2.83 10.24
CA GLU A 98 8.70 -4.12 9.77
C GLU A 98 9.78 -3.97 8.70
N PHE A 99 9.62 -2.99 7.79
CA PHE A 99 10.51 -2.76 6.66
C PHE A 99 11.35 -1.48 6.80
N ALA A 100 11.51 -0.96 8.03
CA ALA A 100 12.22 0.31 8.29
C ALA A 100 13.62 0.38 7.67
N ALA A 101 14.34 -0.75 7.59
CA ALA A 101 15.68 -0.84 6.98
C ALA A 101 15.73 -0.51 5.48
N TYR A 102 14.58 -0.56 4.80
CA TYR A 102 14.43 -0.27 3.38
C TYR A 102 13.75 1.08 3.13
N ASN A 103 13.47 1.84 4.20
CA ASN A 103 12.84 3.16 4.15
C ASN A 103 11.64 3.25 3.18
N PRO A 104 10.64 2.34 3.28
CA PRO A 104 9.45 2.47 2.46
C PRO A 104 8.66 3.72 2.86
N THR A 105 8.02 4.33 1.87
CA THR A 105 6.97 5.31 2.08
C THR A 105 5.63 4.57 2.07
N VAL A 106 4.89 4.64 3.17
CA VAL A 106 3.56 4.04 3.31
C VAL A 106 2.54 5.15 3.56
N GLU A 107 1.61 5.32 2.64
CA GLU A 107 0.61 6.40 2.65
C GLU A 107 -0.79 5.83 2.54
N LYS A 108 -1.78 6.51 3.15
CA LYS A 108 -3.19 6.20 2.89
C LYS A 108 -3.54 6.68 1.49
N ASP A 109 -4.24 5.84 0.75
CA ASP A 109 -4.76 6.17 -0.57
C ASP A 109 -5.85 7.25 -0.45
N MET A 110 -5.87 8.18 -1.40
CA MET A 110 -6.74 9.35 -1.37
C MET A 110 -7.62 9.41 -2.61
N THR A 111 -8.93 9.56 -2.41
CA THR A 111 -9.85 9.87 -3.49
C THR A 111 -9.66 11.32 -3.95
N VAL A 112 -9.40 11.51 -5.25
CA VAL A 112 -9.37 12.83 -5.88
C VAL A 112 -10.69 13.05 -6.62
N THR A 113 -11.35 14.19 -6.36
CA THR A 113 -12.58 14.60 -7.05
C THR A 113 -12.28 15.72 -8.05
N ILE A 114 -12.74 15.56 -9.29
CA ILE A 114 -12.63 16.59 -10.34
C ILE A 114 -13.95 17.37 -10.38
N GLN A 115 -13.87 18.71 -10.41
CA GLN A 115 -15.02 19.61 -10.52
C GLN A 115 -15.33 19.99 -11.97
#